data_AF-A0A6G2DXT9-F1
#
_entry.id   AF-A0A6G2DXT9-F1
#
_cell.length_a   1.000
_cell.length_b   1.000
_cell.length_c   1.000
_cell.angle_alpha   90.00
_cell.angle_beta   90.00
_cell.angle_gamma   90.00
#
_symmetry.space_group_name_H-M   'P 1'
#
loop_
_entity.id
_entity.type
_entity.pdbx_description
1 polymer ?
#
loop_
_entity_poly.entity_id
_entity_poly.type
_entity_poly.pdbx_seq_one_letter_code
_entity_poly.pdbx_strand_id
1 'polypeptide(L)'
;GREYKFFTDLDEPNKMDTTPFLTIDVTDIKENQFTEIIKFHKENFDIDNIVSSASELKYLNNLKAFLTENITTPSDSFLRYLTSEIYEGRVTQNILTTFSPIIVKGFNQFITERVNEKLSAALNTSVETKVTTDIPKVEAEAEEIVEVTDEIITTPAELEVYTVVKMLARDVVSPERVFY
;
A
#
# COMPACT_ATOMS: atom_id res chain seq x y z
N GLY A 1 17.89 -5.66 26.58
CA GLY A 1 17.41 -4.53 25.76
C GLY A 1 16.84 -5.10 24.48
N ARG A 2 15.66 -4.64 24.06
CA ARG A 2 15.02 -5.07 22.80
C ARG A 2 15.33 -4.12 21.65
N GLU A 3 15.45 -2.83 21.96
CA GLU A 3 15.75 -1.78 20.99
C GLU A 3 17.22 -1.35 21.04
N TYR A 4 17.83 -1.19 19.87
CA TYR A 4 19.17 -0.65 19.65
C TYR A 4 19.05 0.64 18.85
N LYS A 5 19.78 1.68 19.29
CA LYS A 5 19.75 3.01 18.69
C LYS A 5 21.16 3.38 18.25
N PHE A 6 21.29 3.81 17.00
CA PHE A 6 22.54 4.22 16.39
C PHE A 6 22.55 5.74 16.25
N PHE A 7 23.65 6.34 16.66
CA PHE A 7 23.85 7.79 16.66
C PHE A 7 25.07 8.14 15.82
N THR A 8 25.04 9.33 15.24
CA THR A 8 26.17 9.97 14.53
C THR A 8 26.65 11.20 15.29
N ASP A 9 27.71 11.82 14.81
CA ASP A 9 28.19 13.15 15.20
C ASP A 9 28.10 14.14 14.02
N LEU A 10 27.00 14.07 13.26
CA LEU A 10 26.79 14.89 12.05
C LEU A 10 26.52 16.35 12.38
N ASP A 11 25.88 16.64 13.52
CA ASP A 11 25.50 18.01 13.89
C ASP A 11 26.71 18.80 14.40
N GLU A 12 27.52 18.18 15.28
CA GLU A 12 28.74 18.76 15.82
C GLU A 12 29.85 17.69 15.90
N PRO A 13 31.05 17.94 15.38
CA PRO A 13 32.11 16.94 15.31
C PRO A 13 32.52 16.47 16.71
N ASN A 14 32.63 15.16 16.90
CA ASN A 14 32.90 14.51 18.20
C ASN A 14 31.82 14.72 19.27
N LYS A 15 30.62 15.13 18.89
CA LYS A 15 29.47 15.22 19.78
C LYS A 15 28.33 14.38 19.22
N MET A 16 27.88 13.42 20.03
CA MET A 16 26.76 12.55 19.65
C MET A 16 25.49 13.37 19.39
N ASP A 17 24.90 13.16 18.22
CA ASP A 17 23.61 13.73 17.82
C ASP A 17 22.54 13.36 18.85
N THR A 18 21.59 14.27 19.07
CA THR A 18 20.50 14.05 20.03
C THR A 18 19.46 13.05 19.55
N THR A 19 19.33 12.89 18.23
CA THR A 19 18.38 11.99 17.58
C THR A 19 19.10 10.82 16.93
N PRO A 20 18.72 9.56 17.21
CA PRO A 20 19.28 8.41 16.53
C PRO A 20 18.85 8.40 15.06
N PHE A 21 19.75 8.03 14.15
CA PHE A 21 19.42 7.93 12.73
C PHE A 21 18.84 6.55 12.36
N LEU A 22 19.12 5.52 13.16
CA LEU A 22 18.61 4.16 12.99
C LEU A 22 18.22 3.60 14.36
N THR A 23 16.98 3.11 14.47
CA THR A 23 16.48 2.39 15.64
C THR A 23 15.97 1.02 15.19
N ILE A 24 16.38 -0.02 15.89
CA ILE A 24 16.14 -1.42 15.50
C ILE A 24 15.60 -2.18 16.70
N ASP A 25 14.49 -2.89 16.51
CA ASP A 25 14.05 -3.92 17.43
C ASP A 25 14.65 -5.25 16.99
N VAL A 26 15.45 -5.89 17.84
CA VAL A 26 16.10 -7.17 17.52
C VAL A 26 15.09 -8.31 17.33
N THR A 27 13.88 -8.13 17.86
CA THR A 27 12.79 -9.11 17.69
C THR A 27 11.95 -8.88 16.43
N ASP A 28 12.06 -7.69 15.81
CA ASP A 28 11.33 -7.32 14.59
C ASP A 28 12.22 -6.46 13.67
N ILE A 29 13.17 -7.12 12.99
CA ILE A 29 14.07 -6.46 12.06
C ILE A 29 13.44 -6.45 10.67
N LYS A 30 13.19 -5.27 10.12
CA LYS A 30 12.73 -5.11 8.74
C LYS A 30 13.87 -5.34 7.76
N GLU A 31 13.57 -5.88 6.59
CA GLU A 31 14.57 -6.18 5.55
C GLU A 31 15.39 -4.94 5.12
N ASN A 32 14.73 -3.77 5.03
CA ASN A 32 15.41 -2.50 4.77
C ASN A 32 16.41 -2.14 5.88
N GLN A 33 16.08 -2.40 7.15
CA GLN A 33 16.98 -2.15 8.27
C GLN A 33 18.13 -3.14 8.28
N PHE A 34 17.89 -4.39 7.90
CA PHE A 34 18.92 -5.42 7.82
C PHE A 34 20.01 -5.07 6.80
N THR A 35 19.61 -4.61 5.61
CA THR A 35 20.54 -4.13 4.57
C THR A 35 21.42 -3.00 5.08
N GLU A 36 20.86 -2.07 5.87
CA GLU A 36 21.65 -1.02 6.51
C GLU A 36 22.60 -1.57 7.56
N ILE A 37 22.17 -2.49 8.43
CA ILE A 37 23.02 -3.13 9.46
C ILE A 37 24.26 -3.79 8.85
N ILE A 38 24.11 -4.48 7.71
CA ILE A 38 25.22 -5.17 7.03
C ILE A 38 26.33 -4.19 6.64
N LYS A 39 26.00 -2.94 6.28
CA LYS A 39 27.00 -1.92 5.94
C LYS A 39 27.88 -1.53 7.13
N PHE A 40 27.42 -1.73 8.35
CA PHE A 40 28.20 -1.50 9.57
C PHE A 40 29.07 -2.70 9.98
N HIS A 41 29.02 -3.81 9.23
CA HIS A 41 29.87 -4.97 9.50
C HIS A 41 31.34 -4.62 9.29
N LYS A 42 32.21 -5.17 10.15
CA LYS A 42 33.66 -4.85 10.19
C LYS A 42 34.37 -5.01 8.83
N GLU A 43 33.97 -6.00 8.04
CA GLU A 43 34.58 -6.26 6.72
C GLU A 43 34.17 -5.24 5.64
N ASN A 44 33.00 -4.61 5.80
CA ASN A 44 32.45 -3.64 4.86
C ASN A 44 32.45 -2.22 5.43
N PHE A 45 33.19 -1.99 6.51
CA PHE A 45 33.16 -0.75 7.26
C PHE A 45 33.86 0.36 6.48
N ASP A 46 33.07 1.33 6.01
CA ASP A 46 33.52 2.51 5.29
C ASP A 46 32.92 3.75 5.95
N ILE A 47 33.78 4.57 6.55
CA ILE A 47 33.38 5.74 7.34
C ILE A 47 32.61 6.74 6.48
N ASP A 48 33.10 7.06 5.28
CA ASP A 48 32.49 8.08 4.43
C ASP A 48 31.10 7.62 3.95
N ASN A 49 30.99 6.35 3.54
CA ASN A 49 29.72 5.76 3.13
C ASN A 49 28.73 5.63 4.30
N ILE A 50 29.21 5.29 5.50
CA ILE A 50 28.38 5.18 6.71
C ILE A 50 27.84 6.55 7.12
N VAL A 51 28.68 7.58 7.14
CA VAL A 51 28.28 8.94 7.49
C VAL A 51 27.26 9.48 6.48
N SER A 52 27.50 9.26 5.19
CA SER A 52 26.55 9.62 4.12
C SER A 52 25.22 8.89 4.28
N SER A 53 25.24 7.56 4.43
CA SER A 53 24.03 6.75 4.61
C SER A 53 23.26 7.15 5.88
N ALA A 54 23.97 7.44 6.97
CA ALA A 54 23.36 7.88 8.21
C ALA A 54 22.69 9.25 8.07
N SER A 55 23.32 10.19 7.33
CA SER A 55 22.71 11.49 7.03
C SER A 55 21.42 11.33 6.22
N GLU A 56 21.45 10.48 5.20
CA GLU A 56 20.29 10.22 4.35
C GLU A 56 19.15 9.60 5.17
N LEU A 57 19.45 8.59 6.00
CA LEU A 57 18.48 7.97 6.90
C LEU A 57 17.90 8.98 7.91
N LYS A 58 18.73 9.86 8.49
CA LYS A 58 18.29 10.92 9.40
C LYS A 58 17.29 11.84 8.71
N TYR A 59 17.63 12.35 7.53
CA TYR A 59 16.75 13.25 6.77
C TYR A 59 15.49 12.55 6.24
N LEU A 60 15.59 11.30 5.79
CA LEU A 60 14.43 10.51 5.35
C LEU A 60 13.46 10.25 6.51
N ASN A 61 13.96 9.89 7.69
CA ASN A 61 13.12 9.70 8.86
C ASN A 61 12.44 11.01 9.29
N ASN A 62 13.18 12.12 9.29
CA ASN A 62 12.62 13.45 9.58
C ASN A 62 11.56 13.85 8.55
N LEU A 63 11.82 13.64 7.27
CA LEU A 63 10.87 13.91 6.19
C LEU A 63 9.60 13.05 6.34
N LYS A 64 9.75 11.76 6.64
CA LYS A 64 8.63 10.85 6.85
C LYS A 64 7.77 11.29 8.04
N ALA A 65 8.40 11.68 9.15
CA ALA A 65 7.70 12.20 10.32
C ALA A 65 6.94 13.49 9.96
N PHE A 66 7.63 14.44 9.32
CA PHE A 66 7.04 15.70 8.86
C PHE A 66 5.85 15.48 7.92
N LEU A 67 5.96 14.58 6.93
CA LEU A 67 4.87 14.25 6.01
C LEU A 67 3.69 13.60 6.74
N THR A 68 3.96 12.67 7.66
CA THR A 68 2.90 12.01 8.44
C THR A 68 2.10 13.02 9.26
N GLU A 69 2.79 13.98 9.88
CA GLU A 69 2.16 15.08 10.60
C GLU A 69 1.37 15.99 9.65
N ASN A 70 1.98 16.45 8.54
CA ASN A 70 1.32 17.39 7.63
C ASN A 70 0.18 16.77 6.81
N ILE A 71 0.16 15.46 6.59
CA ILE A 71 -0.95 14.75 5.96
C ILE A 71 -2.17 14.71 6.88
N THR A 72 -1.95 14.55 8.20
CA THR A 72 -3.04 14.49 9.19
C THR A 72 -3.48 15.88 9.62
N THR A 73 -2.52 16.76 9.89
CA THR A 73 -2.71 18.15 10.32
C THR A 73 -1.76 19.06 9.53
N PRO A 74 -2.16 19.53 8.33
CA PRO A 74 -1.29 20.37 7.52
C PRO A 74 -0.98 21.68 8.22
N SER A 75 0.31 22.05 8.27
CA SER A 75 0.75 23.36 8.76
C SER A 75 0.28 24.47 7.81
N ASP A 76 0.11 25.70 8.33
CA ASP A 76 -0.37 26.84 7.52
C ASP A 76 0.57 27.17 6.34
N SER A 77 1.89 27.03 6.55
CA SER A 77 2.89 27.20 5.49
C SER A 77 2.77 26.13 4.41
N PHE A 78 2.58 24.86 4.79
CA PHE A 78 2.41 23.75 3.87
C PHE A 78 1.10 23.88 3.09
N LEU A 79 0.01 24.27 3.77
CA LEU A 79 -1.28 24.50 3.16
C LEU A 79 -1.23 25.65 2.16
N ARG A 80 -0.53 26.75 2.50
CA ARG A 80 -0.33 27.88 1.61
C ARG A 80 0.44 27.52 0.35
N TYR A 81 1.50 26.71 0.49
CA TYR A 81 2.25 26.20 -0.66
C TYR A 81 1.36 25.33 -1.57
N LEU A 82 0.66 24.33 -1.02
CA LEU A 82 -0.23 23.47 -1.81
C LEU A 82 -1.35 24.27 -2.49
N THR A 83 -1.95 25.22 -1.76
CA THR A 83 -3.02 26.07 -2.30
C THR A 83 -2.50 26.95 -3.44
N SER A 84 -1.27 27.48 -3.36
CA SER A 84 -0.71 28.29 -4.45
C SER A 84 -0.43 27.49 -5.72
N GLU A 85 -0.19 26.18 -5.63
CA GLU A 85 0.04 25.32 -6.79
C GLU A 85 -1.28 24.91 -7.49
N ILE A 86 -2.38 24.79 -6.74
CA ILE A 86 -3.66 24.29 -7.27
C ILE A 86 -4.68 25.41 -7.56
N TYR A 87 -4.52 26.59 -6.96
CA TYR A 87 -5.46 27.70 -7.11
C TYR A 87 -4.82 28.85 -7.87
N GLU A 88 -5.37 29.15 -9.04
CA GLU A 88 -4.99 30.32 -9.82
C GLU A 88 -5.55 31.59 -9.16
N GLY A 89 -4.73 32.27 -8.36
CA GLY A 89 -5.10 33.53 -7.73
C GLY A 89 -4.31 33.86 -6.47
N ARG A 90 -4.67 34.96 -5.82
CA ARG A 90 -4.00 35.40 -4.59
C ARG A 90 -4.48 34.56 -3.41
N VAL A 91 -3.57 33.80 -2.81
CA VAL A 91 -3.86 32.99 -1.60
C VAL A 91 -4.10 33.91 -0.41
N THR A 92 -5.38 34.04 -0.02
CA THR A 92 -5.84 34.77 1.18
C THR A 92 -6.24 33.79 2.28
N GLN A 93 -6.38 34.27 3.52
CA GLN A 93 -6.73 33.40 4.66
C GLN A 93 -8.08 32.68 4.45
N ASN A 94 -9.06 33.35 3.83
CA ASN A 94 -10.37 32.75 3.54
C ASN A 94 -10.27 31.57 2.58
N ILE A 95 -9.36 31.67 1.60
CA ILE A 95 -9.10 30.61 0.63
C ILE A 95 -8.40 29.46 1.36
N LEU A 96 -7.38 29.73 2.18
CA LEU A 96 -6.71 28.70 2.99
C LEU A 96 -7.69 27.92 3.87
N THR A 97 -8.58 28.61 4.59
CA THR A 97 -9.59 27.94 5.43
C THR A 97 -10.56 27.08 4.62
N THR A 98 -10.86 27.46 3.37
CA THR A 98 -11.73 26.68 2.48
C THR A 98 -11.01 25.46 1.91
N PHE A 99 -9.73 25.61 1.56
CA PHE A 99 -8.91 24.56 0.96
C PHE A 99 -8.33 23.58 1.99
N SER A 100 -8.20 23.97 3.26
CA SER A 100 -7.73 23.11 4.36
C SER A 100 -8.44 21.74 4.41
N PRO A 101 -9.78 21.66 4.53
CA PRO A 101 -10.47 20.37 4.55
C PRO A 101 -10.40 19.63 3.22
N ILE A 102 -10.30 20.34 2.09
CA ILE A 102 -10.21 19.75 0.74
C ILE A 102 -8.87 19.02 0.59
N ILE A 103 -7.77 19.66 1.01
CA ILE A 103 -6.43 19.09 0.94
C ILE A 103 -6.31 17.85 1.83
N VAL A 104 -6.80 17.92 3.07
CA VAL A 104 -6.80 16.75 3.98
C VAL A 104 -7.63 15.59 3.40
N LYS A 105 -8.80 15.88 2.84
CA LYS A 105 -9.62 14.87 2.18
C LYS A 105 -8.91 14.28 0.95
N GLY A 106 -8.26 15.12 0.15
CA GLY A 106 -7.48 14.73 -1.02
C GLY A 106 -6.34 13.78 -0.67
N PHE A 107 -5.58 14.04 0.40
CA PHE A 107 -4.53 13.12 0.85
C PHE A 107 -5.08 11.76 1.28
N ASN A 108 -6.17 11.74 2.06
CA ASN A 108 -6.79 10.49 2.49
C ASN A 108 -7.30 9.66 1.30
N GLN A 109 -7.93 10.34 0.33
CA GLN A 109 -8.38 9.70 -0.90
C GLN A 109 -7.20 9.16 -1.72
N PHE A 110 -6.14 9.95 -1.91
CA PHE A 110 -4.95 9.54 -2.64
C PHE A 110 -4.25 8.32 -2.01
N ILE A 111 -4.13 8.29 -0.68
CA ILE A 111 -3.56 7.14 0.03
C ILE A 111 -4.47 5.91 -0.14
N THR A 112 -5.78 6.08 -0.02
CA THR A 112 -6.75 4.99 -0.22
C THR A 112 -6.67 4.42 -1.63
N GLU A 113 -6.62 5.28 -2.64
CA GLU A 113 -6.45 4.89 -4.04
C GLU A 113 -5.13 4.15 -4.25
N ARG A 114 -4.00 4.63 -3.68
CA ARG A 114 -2.70 3.93 -3.80
C ARG A 114 -2.65 2.58 -3.12
N VAL A 115 -3.31 2.44 -1.97
CA VAL A 115 -3.43 1.14 -1.28
C VAL A 115 -4.30 0.20 -2.11
N ASN A 116 -5.43 0.69 -2.62
CA ASN A 116 -6.32 -0.08 -3.48
C ASN A 116 -5.65 -0.47 -4.80
N GLU A 117 -4.86 0.40 -5.43
CA GLU A 117 -4.07 0.10 -6.63
C GLU A 117 -3.04 -0.99 -6.35
N LYS A 118 -2.31 -0.92 -5.23
CA LYS A 118 -1.33 -1.95 -4.86
C LYS A 118 -1.99 -3.29 -4.54
N LEU A 119 -3.11 -3.27 -3.84
CA LEU A 119 -3.89 -4.48 -3.54
C LEU A 119 -4.50 -5.06 -4.81
N SER A 120 -5.09 -4.21 -5.66
CA SER A 120 -5.65 -4.62 -6.95
C SER A 120 -4.56 -5.12 -7.88
N ALA A 121 -3.37 -4.52 -7.93
CA ALA A 121 -2.26 -5.01 -8.72
C ALA A 121 -1.76 -6.37 -8.22
N ALA A 122 -1.66 -6.57 -6.89
CA ALA A 122 -1.30 -7.87 -6.33
C ALA A 122 -2.38 -8.95 -6.60
N LEU A 123 -3.67 -8.58 -6.57
CA LEU A 123 -4.78 -9.46 -6.93
C LEU A 123 -4.85 -9.72 -8.44
N ASN A 124 -4.62 -8.70 -9.27
CA ASN A 124 -4.66 -8.78 -10.73
C ASN A 124 -3.41 -9.47 -11.32
N THR A 125 -2.27 -9.53 -10.61
CA THR A 125 -1.19 -10.46 -10.97
C THR A 125 -1.61 -11.92 -10.80
N SER A 126 -2.68 -12.20 -10.04
CA SER A 126 -3.34 -13.52 -10.01
C SER A 126 -4.39 -13.69 -11.11
N VAL A 127 -4.71 -12.63 -11.86
CA VAL A 127 -5.78 -12.55 -12.87
C VAL A 127 -5.32 -11.74 -14.09
N GLU A 128 -4.07 -11.92 -14.54
CA GLU A 128 -3.65 -11.45 -15.86
C GLU A 128 -3.84 -12.57 -16.88
N THR A 129 -5.10 -12.88 -17.15
CA THR A 129 -5.53 -13.24 -18.50
C THR A 129 -6.94 -12.70 -18.69
N LYS A 130 -7.04 -11.76 -19.65
CA LYS A 130 -8.24 -11.05 -20.11
C LYS A 130 -8.63 -9.86 -19.24
N VAL A 131 -8.35 -8.65 -19.70
CA VAL A 131 -9.31 -7.88 -20.52
C VAL A 131 -8.54 -6.81 -21.30
N THR A 132 -8.61 -6.86 -22.64
CA THR A 132 -8.42 -5.68 -23.48
C THR A 132 -9.75 -5.30 -24.12
N THR A 133 -10.21 -4.12 -23.70
CA THR A 133 -10.82 -3.03 -24.47
C THR A 133 -12.21 -3.15 -25.14
N ASP A 134 -13.00 -2.13 -24.77
CA ASP A 134 -13.94 -1.32 -25.55
C ASP A 134 -15.40 -1.74 -25.80
N ILE A 135 -16.25 -0.74 -25.60
CA ILE A 135 -17.73 -0.69 -25.64
C ILE A 135 -18.20 -0.22 -27.06
N PRO A 136 -19.51 -0.18 -27.36
CA PRO A 136 -20.33 -1.21 -28.02
C PRO A 136 -20.67 -0.88 -29.50
N LYS A 137 -20.92 -1.90 -30.34
CA LYS A 137 -21.67 -1.72 -31.59
C LYS A 137 -22.46 -2.98 -31.98
N VAL A 138 -23.74 -2.74 -32.24
CA VAL A 138 -24.78 -3.63 -32.77
C VAL A 138 -24.36 -4.27 -34.10
N GLU A 139 -24.51 -5.59 -34.28
CA GLU A 139 -25.48 -6.27 -35.18
C GLU A 139 -25.19 -7.80 -35.23
N ALA A 140 -26.21 -8.57 -35.61
CA ALA A 140 -26.31 -10.02 -35.55
C ALA A 140 -25.29 -10.81 -36.41
N GLU A 141 -24.96 -12.03 -36.00
CA GLU A 141 -25.29 -13.32 -36.66
C GLU A 141 -24.43 -14.46 -36.07
N ALA A 142 -24.93 -15.69 -36.19
CA ALA A 142 -24.46 -16.91 -35.55
C ALA A 142 -23.10 -17.41 -36.07
N GLU A 143 -22.35 -18.12 -35.21
CA GLU A 143 -21.94 -19.53 -35.40
C GLU A 143 -20.96 -19.97 -34.28
N GLU A 144 -21.13 -21.21 -33.84
CA GLU A 144 -20.24 -22.01 -32.99
C GLU A 144 -18.82 -22.07 -33.63
N ILE A 145 -17.71 -22.41 -32.96
CA ILE A 145 -17.38 -23.69 -32.29
C ILE A 145 -15.99 -23.58 -31.63
N VAL A 146 -15.88 -24.11 -30.38
CA VAL A 146 -14.86 -25.11 -29.91
C VAL A 146 -13.42 -24.58 -29.73
N GLU A 147 -12.66 -24.77 -28.64
CA GLU A 147 -12.63 -25.73 -27.53
C GLU A 147 -11.68 -25.14 -26.45
N VAL A 148 -12.03 -25.16 -25.16
CA VAL A 148 -11.01 -25.23 -24.09
C VAL A 148 -11.56 -26.06 -22.93
N THR A 149 -11.24 -27.35 -22.98
CA THR A 149 -11.10 -28.31 -21.86
C THR A 149 -12.28 -28.54 -20.90
N ASP A 150 -12.70 -29.82 -20.86
CA ASP A 150 -13.61 -30.47 -19.91
C ASP A 150 -13.40 -30.06 -18.44
N GLU A 151 -14.09 -29.01 -18.01
CA GLU A 151 -14.39 -28.81 -16.60
C GLU A 151 -15.89 -28.51 -16.50
N ILE A 152 -16.64 -29.39 -15.83
CA ILE A 152 -18.07 -29.21 -15.61
C ILE A 152 -18.22 -27.95 -14.76
N ILE A 153 -18.60 -26.82 -15.37
CA ILE A 153 -18.86 -25.59 -14.63
C ILE A 153 -20.22 -25.73 -13.96
N THR A 154 -20.20 -26.09 -12.68
CA THR A 154 -21.41 -26.08 -11.85
C THR A 154 -21.94 -24.67 -11.73
N THR A 155 -23.14 -24.46 -12.24
CA THR A 155 -23.81 -23.18 -12.14
C THR A 155 -24.31 -22.95 -10.71
N PRO A 156 -24.40 -21.69 -10.25
CA PRO A 156 -24.94 -21.40 -8.91
C PRO A 156 -26.36 -21.94 -8.72
N ALA A 157 -27.15 -22.01 -9.79
CA ALA A 157 -28.49 -22.61 -9.78
C ALA A 157 -28.46 -24.11 -9.44
N GLU A 158 -27.47 -24.87 -9.93
CA GLU A 158 -27.34 -26.29 -9.63
C GLU A 158 -26.95 -26.55 -8.16
N LEU A 159 -26.17 -25.64 -7.57
CA LEU A 159 -25.75 -25.72 -6.16
C LEU A 159 -26.90 -25.40 -5.19
N GLU A 160 -27.79 -24.48 -5.59
CA GLU A 160 -29.05 -24.22 -4.87
C GLU A 160 -29.96 -25.45 -4.90
N VAL A 161 -30.14 -26.07 -6.07
CA VAL A 161 -30.94 -27.31 -6.22
C VAL A 161 -30.33 -28.46 -5.42
N TYR A 162 -29.01 -28.64 -5.44
CA TYR A 162 -28.31 -29.63 -4.61
C TYR A 162 -28.62 -29.44 -3.13
N THR A 163 -28.58 -28.20 -2.64
CA THR A 163 -28.83 -27.91 -1.22
C THR A 163 -30.27 -28.22 -0.83
N VAL A 164 -31.23 -27.87 -1.68
CA VAL A 164 -32.66 -28.16 -1.46
C VAL A 164 -32.91 -29.67 -1.44
N VAL A 165 -32.38 -30.40 -2.41
CA VAL A 165 -32.55 -31.86 -2.50
C VAL A 165 -31.88 -32.57 -1.31
N LYS A 166 -30.70 -32.10 -0.89
CA LYS A 166 -30.00 -32.62 0.29
C LYS A 166 -30.80 -32.41 1.58
N MET A 167 -31.48 -31.28 1.72
CA MET A 167 -32.38 -31.06 2.88
C MET A 167 -33.60 -31.98 2.83
N LEU A 168 -34.20 -32.18 1.66
CA LEU A 168 -35.39 -33.02 1.50
C LEU A 168 -35.08 -34.51 1.75
N ALA A 169 -33.90 -34.97 1.33
CA ALA A 169 -33.50 -36.37 1.45
C ALA A 169 -32.95 -36.74 2.84
N ARG A 170 -32.79 -35.77 3.76
CA ARG A 170 -32.18 -35.96 5.08
C ARG A 170 -32.86 -37.03 5.94
N ASP A 171 -34.16 -37.21 5.78
CA ASP A 171 -34.95 -38.18 6.56
C ASP A 171 -34.83 -39.63 6.05
N VAL A 172 -34.37 -39.81 4.79
CA VAL A 172 -34.27 -41.13 4.16
C VAL A 172 -32.81 -41.55 3.97
N VAL A 173 -31.89 -40.60 3.76
CA VAL A 173 -30.47 -40.85 3.50
C VAL A 173 -29.61 -39.88 4.29
N SER A 174 -28.59 -40.41 4.96
CA SER A 174 -27.64 -39.60 5.71
C SER A 174 -26.93 -38.58 4.80
N PRO A 175 -26.79 -37.31 5.23
CA PRO A 175 -26.34 -36.20 4.38
C PRO A 175 -24.88 -36.31 3.88
N GLU A 176 -24.11 -37.24 4.44
CA GLU A 176 -22.75 -37.57 4.01
C GLU A 176 -22.70 -38.48 2.78
N ARG A 177 -23.85 -38.98 2.31
CA ARG A 177 -23.93 -39.89 1.14
C ARG A 177 -24.45 -39.23 -0.14
N VAL A 178 -24.79 -37.94 -0.07
CA VAL A 178 -25.29 -37.17 -1.22
C VAL A 178 -24.21 -36.18 -1.64
N PHE A 179 -23.58 -36.46 -2.78
CA PHE A 179 -22.52 -35.67 -3.39
C PHE A 179 -23.00 -35.08 -4.72
N TYR A 180 -22.45 -33.94 -5.09
CA TYR A 180 -22.53 -33.38 -6.44
C TYR A 180 -21.12 -33.44 -7.02
#